data_AF-A0A1M6HDB4-F1
#
_entry.id   AF-A0A1M6HDB4-F1
#
_cell.length_a   1.000
_cell.length_b   1.000
_cell.length_c   1.000
_cell.angle_alpha   90.00
_cell.angle_beta   90.00
_cell.angle_gamma   90.00
#
_symmetry.space_group_name_H-M   'P 1'
#
loop_
_entity.id
_entity.type
_entity.pdbx_description
1 polymer ?
#
loop_
_entity_poly.entity_id
_entity_poly.type
_entity_poly.pdbx_seq_one_letter_code
_entity_poly.pdbx_strand_id
1 'polypeptide(L)'
;MKSMICGLLLLLAGSGSLFAAEFDYADFQRILDQKCSQCHTQLRIEDAMLRGADIDTIIAKMIRFGARLSEQEQEVMGVFWNADNKPQTTAEPASPQDPLREYRAVLQQRCTGCHSLAIVEKALAEGRSIEGIIEDMRKRGAIITPADKKVLGTFWGEPLKVQPE
;
A
#
# COMPACT_ATOMS: atom_id res chain seq x y z
N MET A 1 -51.31 2.87 53.62
CA MET A 1 -51.15 4.24 54.11
C MET A 1 -49.82 4.78 53.57
N LYS A 2 -49.85 5.91 52.84
CA LYS A 2 -48.90 7.07 52.84
C LYS A 2 -47.39 6.75 52.97
N SER A 3 -46.45 7.19 52.14
CA SER A 3 -46.25 8.40 51.32
C SER A 3 -45.14 8.06 50.30
N MET A 4 -45.18 8.45 49.03
CA MET A 4 -45.04 9.80 48.48
C MET A 4 -43.71 10.47 48.89
N ILE A 5 -42.64 10.20 48.13
CA ILE A 5 -41.49 11.11 47.98
C ILE A 5 -41.36 11.42 46.50
N CYS A 6 -41.72 12.66 46.22
CA CYS A 6 -41.53 13.40 45.00
C CYS A 6 -40.10 13.95 44.99
N GLY A 7 -39.46 14.01 43.82
CA GLY A 7 -38.50 15.08 43.57
C GLY A 7 -37.15 14.69 42.96
N LEU A 8 -37.00 15.16 41.72
CA LEU A 8 -35.84 15.89 41.21
C LEU A 8 -34.87 15.14 40.28
N LEU A 9 -35.12 15.40 38.98
CA LEU A 9 -34.15 15.70 37.92
C LEU A 9 -32.66 15.50 38.24
N LEU A 10 -31.96 14.76 37.38
CA LEU A 10 -30.90 15.35 36.59
C LEU A 10 -30.70 14.60 35.26
N LEU A 11 -30.91 15.33 34.18
CA LEU A 11 -30.41 15.02 32.84
C LEU A 11 -28.89 14.99 32.87
N LEU A 12 -28.28 13.87 32.48
CA LEU A 12 -26.99 13.88 31.78
C LEU A 12 -27.18 13.13 30.47
N ALA A 13 -27.53 13.92 29.45
CA ALA A 13 -27.21 13.62 28.08
C ALA A 13 -25.69 13.56 27.92
N GLY A 14 -25.21 12.74 26.99
CA GLY A 14 -23.89 12.94 26.39
C GLY A 14 -22.86 11.86 26.69
N SER A 15 -23.16 10.59 26.42
CA SER A 15 -22.10 9.70 25.92
C SER A 15 -21.93 9.99 24.42
N GLY A 16 -21.38 11.17 24.13
CA GLY A 16 -20.82 11.45 22.82
C GLY A 16 -19.59 10.58 22.66
N SER A 17 -19.78 9.34 22.22
CA SER A 17 -18.73 8.61 21.50
C SER A 17 -18.63 9.28 20.12
N LEU A 18 -18.01 10.46 20.11
CA LEU A 18 -17.40 10.99 18.90
C LEU A 18 -16.23 10.06 18.65
N PHE A 19 -16.46 9.09 17.77
CA PHE A 19 -15.48 8.16 17.26
C PHE A 19 -14.16 8.91 17.00
N ALA A 20 -13.10 8.54 17.73
CA ALA A 20 -11.75 8.82 17.29
C ALA A 20 -11.64 8.29 15.87
N ALA A 21 -11.16 9.11 14.93
CA ALA A 21 -10.92 8.66 13.57
C ALA A 21 -9.90 7.53 13.65
N GLU A 22 -10.39 6.29 13.54
CA GLU A 22 -9.54 5.12 13.50
C GLU A 22 -8.91 5.10 12.11
N PHE A 23 -7.66 5.56 12.02
CA PHE A 23 -6.93 5.56 10.76
C PHE A 23 -6.76 4.11 10.28
N ASP A 24 -7.15 3.84 9.04
CA ASP A 24 -6.96 2.53 8.40
C ASP A 24 -5.70 2.56 7.53
N TYR A 25 -4.97 1.45 7.51
CA TYR A 25 -3.85 1.25 6.60
C TYR A 25 -4.26 1.35 5.12
N ALA A 26 -5.51 1.05 4.77
CA ALA A 26 -6.00 1.26 3.41
C ALA A 26 -5.87 2.74 2.98
N ASP A 27 -6.07 3.69 3.90
CA ASP A 27 -5.87 5.12 3.63
C ASP A 27 -4.41 5.47 3.45
N PHE A 28 -3.52 4.87 4.24
CA PHE A 28 -2.07 5.05 4.07
C PHE A 28 -1.62 4.59 2.69
N GLN A 29 -2.01 3.38 2.27
CA GLN A 29 -1.67 2.87 0.95
C GLN A 29 -2.24 3.74 -0.17
N ARG A 30 -3.49 4.19 -0.02
CA ARG A 30 -4.13 5.10 -0.97
C ARG A 30 -3.35 6.41 -1.10
N ILE A 31 -2.84 6.99 -0.01
CA ILE A 31 -2.04 8.23 -0.05
C ILE A 31 -0.72 7.99 -0.80
N LEU A 32 -0.01 6.89 -0.52
CA LEU A 32 1.20 6.52 -1.24
C LEU A 32 0.95 6.39 -2.75
N ASP A 33 -0.09 5.65 -3.11
CA ASP A 33 -0.44 5.36 -4.50
C ASP A 33 -0.91 6.60 -5.24
N GLN A 34 -1.69 7.48 -4.59
CA GLN A 34 -2.31 8.61 -5.27
C GLN A 34 -1.48 9.90 -5.21
N LYS A 35 -0.68 10.12 -4.16
CA LYS A 35 0.04 11.40 -3.96
C LYS A 35 1.53 11.24 -4.17
N CYS A 36 2.14 10.18 -3.63
CA CYS A 36 3.59 10.01 -3.64
C CYS A 36 4.08 9.41 -4.96
N SER A 37 3.35 8.43 -5.51
CA SER A 37 3.72 7.73 -6.75
C SER A 37 3.74 8.63 -7.99
N GLN A 38 3.10 9.80 -7.92
CA GLN A 38 3.10 10.78 -9.02
C GLN A 38 4.51 11.25 -9.38
N CYS A 39 5.43 11.28 -8.41
CA CYS A 39 6.80 11.78 -8.58
C CYS A 39 7.88 10.82 -8.05
N HIS A 40 7.51 9.80 -7.28
CA HIS A 40 8.44 8.87 -6.66
C HIS A 40 8.14 7.44 -7.05
N THR A 41 9.20 6.65 -7.20
CA THR A 41 9.05 5.20 -7.28
C THR A 41 8.73 4.66 -5.89
N GLN A 42 7.95 3.58 -5.84
CA GLN A 42 7.66 2.87 -4.59
C GLN A 42 8.95 2.48 -3.85
N LEU A 43 9.95 1.97 -4.57
CA LEU A 43 11.26 1.62 -4.01
C LEU A 43 11.93 2.79 -3.27
N ARG A 44 11.81 4.02 -3.79
CA ARG A 44 12.37 5.21 -3.13
C ARG A 44 11.63 5.55 -1.85
N ILE A 45 10.32 5.34 -1.82
CA ILE A 45 9.48 5.57 -0.64
C ILE A 45 9.81 4.51 0.42
N GLU A 46 9.89 3.25 0.01
CA GLU A 46 10.25 2.11 0.87
C GLU A 46 11.65 2.26 1.47
N ASP A 47 12.65 2.66 0.68
CA ASP A 47 13.99 2.96 1.19
C ASP A 47 13.95 4.03 2.29
N ALA A 48 13.13 5.06 2.12
CA ALA A 48 12.95 6.11 3.14
C ALA A 48 12.30 5.58 4.43
N MET A 49 11.32 4.70 4.31
CA MET A 49 10.68 4.05 5.47
C MET A 49 11.65 3.09 6.17
N LEU A 50 12.37 2.25 5.42
CA LEU A 50 13.32 1.26 5.94
C LEU A 50 14.48 1.89 6.70
N ARG A 51 14.97 3.05 6.24
CA ARG A 51 16.02 3.79 6.95
C ARG A 51 15.48 4.66 8.09
N GLY A 52 14.20 4.53 8.45
CA GLY A 52 13.56 5.28 9.53
C GLY A 52 13.60 6.80 9.31
N ALA A 53 13.48 7.25 8.07
CA ALA A 53 13.51 8.68 7.78
C ALA A 53 12.29 9.36 8.40
N ASP A 54 12.48 10.53 8.99
CA ASP A 54 11.39 11.29 9.59
C ASP A 54 10.36 11.76 8.54
N ILE A 55 9.11 11.29 8.68
CA ILE A 55 8.04 11.56 7.71
C ILE A 55 7.58 12.99 7.74
N ASP A 56 7.55 13.63 8.90
CA ASP A 56 7.12 15.03 9.01
C ASP A 56 8.09 15.93 8.23
N THR A 57 9.40 15.70 8.39
CA THR A 57 10.44 16.37 7.60
C THR A 57 10.29 16.10 6.10
N ILE A 58 9.98 14.86 5.70
CA ILE A 58 9.78 14.49 4.29
C ILE A 58 8.56 15.19 3.72
N ILE A 59 7.40 15.11 4.37
CA ILE A 59 6.15 15.73 3.95
C ILE A 59 6.34 17.24 3.81
N ALA A 60 6.93 17.90 4.81
CA ALA A 60 7.19 19.33 4.74
C ALA A 60 8.07 19.71 3.54
N LYS A 61 9.07 18.87 3.20
CA LYS A 61 9.88 19.04 1.99
C LYS A 61 9.06 18.81 0.72
N MET A 62 8.18 17.82 0.68
CA MET A 62 7.36 17.52 -0.50
C MET A 62 6.30 18.59 -0.74
N ILE A 63 5.69 19.14 0.30
CA ILE A 63 4.75 20.28 0.20
C ILE A 63 5.46 21.50 -0.39
N ARG A 64 6.69 21.78 0.05
CA ARG A 64 7.52 22.85 -0.56
C ARG A 64 7.81 22.63 -2.04
N PHE A 65 7.87 21.37 -2.48
CA PHE A 65 8.01 21.01 -3.89
C PHE A 65 6.67 20.85 -4.64
N GLY A 66 5.55 21.19 -4.00
CA GLY A 66 4.24 21.26 -4.64
C GLY A 66 3.32 20.06 -4.37
N ALA A 67 3.70 19.10 -3.53
CA ALA A 67 2.79 18.05 -3.08
C ALA A 67 1.62 18.66 -2.27
N ARG A 68 0.44 18.04 -2.38
CA ARG A 68 -0.77 18.47 -1.67
C ARG A 68 -1.31 17.33 -0.81
N LEU A 69 -1.10 17.44 0.49
CA LEU A 69 -1.64 16.53 1.50
C LEU A 69 -2.49 17.34 2.49
N SER A 70 -3.69 16.87 2.81
CA SER A 70 -4.49 17.44 3.91
C SER A 70 -3.85 17.15 5.26
N GLU A 71 -4.23 17.86 6.31
CA GLU A 71 -3.76 17.58 7.68
C GLU A 71 -4.06 16.13 8.09
N GLN A 72 -5.25 15.63 7.75
CA GLN A 72 -5.63 14.24 7.99
C GLN A 72 -4.75 13.25 7.21
N GLU A 73 -4.42 13.54 5.95
CA GLU A 73 -3.51 12.69 5.17
C GLU A 73 -2.11 12.69 5.78
N GLN A 74 -1.63 13.82 6.31
CA GLN A 74 -0.34 13.89 7.00
C GLN A 74 -0.35 13.07 8.30
N GLU A 75 -1.44 13.11 9.05
CA GLU A 75 -1.59 12.34 10.29
C GLU A 75 -1.61 10.83 10.01
N VAL A 76 -2.36 10.37 9.00
CA VAL A 76 -2.33 8.97 8.54
C VAL A 76 -0.90 8.54 8.20
N MET A 77 -0.16 9.38 7.48
CA MET A 77 1.25 9.08 7.15
C MET A 77 2.08 8.92 8.42
N GLY A 78 1.94 9.81 9.40
CA GLY A 78 2.64 9.75 10.69
C GLY A 78 2.43 8.43 11.45
N VAL A 79 1.20 7.91 11.44
CA VAL A 79 0.86 6.65 12.11
C VAL A 79 1.58 5.46 11.48
N PHE A 80 1.55 5.32 10.14
CA PHE A 80 1.95 4.08 9.46
C PHE A 80 3.34 4.11 8.79
N TRP A 81 4.05 5.25 8.83
CA TRP A 81 5.30 5.42 8.09
C TRP A 81 6.47 4.54 8.57
N ASN A 82 6.55 4.29 9.87
CA ASN A 82 7.63 3.50 10.43
C ASN A 82 7.37 2.01 10.21
N ALA A 83 8.44 1.25 9.94
CA ALA A 83 8.35 -0.18 9.65
C ALA A 83 7.60 -0.98 10.74
N ASP A 84 7.68 -0.54 12.00
CA ASP A 84 7.01 -1.15 13.15
C ASP A 84 5.49 -0.95 13.15
N ASN A 85 4.99 0.08 12.45
CA ASN A 85 3.57 0.42 12.36
C ASN A 85 2.91 -0.12 11.09
N LYS A 86 3.65 -0.81 10.22
CA LYS A 86 3.05 -1.52 9.09
C LYS A 86 2.13 -2.61 9.66
N PRO A 87 0.85 -2.73 9.26
CA PRO A 87 0.08 -3.90 9.61
C PRO A 87 0.86 -5.10 9.17
N GLN A 88 0.85 -6.13 10.01
CA GLN A 88 1.40 -7.44 9.66
C GLN A 88 0.51 -8.08 8.59
N THR A 89 0.55 -7.49 7.39
CA THR A 89 0.31 -8.20 6.16
C THR A 89 1.41 -9.24 6.09
N THR A 90 1.04 -10.50 5.84
CA THR A 90 1.94 -11.66 5.70
C THR A 90 2.93 -11.56 4.52
N ALA A 91 3.18 -10.35 4.01
CA ALA A 91 4.24 -10.05 3.05
C ALA A 91 5.48 -9.59 3.83
N GLU A 92 6.41 -10.53 3.98
CA GLU A 92 7.71 -10.37 4.62
C GLU A 92 8.47 -9.15 4.05
N PRO A 93 9.12 -8.32 4.89
CA PRO A 93 9.92 -7.19 4.39
C PRO A 93 11.06 -7.71 3.52
N ALA A 94 11.27 -7.06 2.37
CA ALA A 94 12.38 -7.38 1.48
C ALA A 94 13.71 -7.15 2.22
N SER A 95 14.39 -8.25 2.55
CA SER A 95 15.72 -8.23 3.16
C SER A 95 16.71 -7.44 2.28
N PRO A 96 17.72 -6.77 2.86
CA PRO A 96 18.85 -6.24 2.11
C PRO A 96 19.60 -7.28 1.25
N GLN A 97 19.41 -8.57 1.54
CA GLN A 97 19.90 -9.69 0.71
C GLN A 97 18.83 -10.29 -0.21
N ASP A 98 17.71 -9.60 -0.44
CA ASP A 98 16.63 -10.09 -1.29
C ASP A 98 17.15 -10.36 -2.71
N PRO A 99 17.28 -11.64 -3.10
CA PRO A 99 17.81 -12.01 -4.41
C PRO A 99 16.86 -11.59 -5.55
N LEU A 100 15.62 -11.19 -5.21
CA LEU A 100 14.60 -10.76 -6.16
C LEU A 100 14.45 -9.25 -6.26
N ARG A 101 15.27 -8.46 -5.57
CA ARG A 101 15.10 -6.99 -5.48
C ARG A 101 15.06 -6.33 -6.85
N GLU A 102 15.99 -6.69 -7.74
CA GLU A 102 16.05 -6.14 -9.10
C GLU A 102 14.87 -6.60 -9.96
N TYR A 103 14.46 -7.86 -9.81
CA TYR A 103 13.28 -8.41 -10.47
C TYR A 103 11.99 -7.68 -10.07
N ARG A 104 11.79 -7.47 -8.76
CA ARG A 104 10.65 -6.71 -8.23
C ARG A 104 10.65 -5.25 -8.71
N ALA A 105 11.82 -4.62 -8.83
CA ALA A 105 11.92 -3.25 -9.37
C ALA A 105 11.46 -3.16 -10.83
N VAL A 106 11.75 -4.17 -11.66
CA VAL A 106 11.25 -4.24 -13.04
C VAL A 106 9.74 -4.42 -13.07
N LEU A 107 9.19 -5.34 -12.26
CA LEU A 107 7.75 -5.53 -12.15
C LEU A 107 7.04 -4.26 -11.68
N GLN A 108 7.59 -3.57 -10.69
CA GLN A 108 7.09 -2.29 -10.23
C GLN A 108 7.01 -1.29 -11.40
N GLN A 109 8.09 -1.10 -12.15
CA GLN A 109 8.11 -0.12 -13.24
C GLN A 109 7.12 -0.45 -14.36
N ARG A 110 6.94 -1.74 -14.68
CA ARG A 110 6.18 -2.16 -15.88
C ARG A 110 4.73 -2.50 -15.59
N CYS A 111 4.42 -2.98 -14.40
CA CYS A 111 3.11 -3.53 -14.08
C CYS A 111 2.25 -2.59 -13.24
N THR A 112 2.81 -1.56 -12.61
CA THR A 112 2.03 -0.66 -11.75
C THR A 112 1.48 0.58 -12.44
N GLY A 113 1.51 0.62 -13.77
CA GLY A 113 0.87 1.70 -14.52
C GLY A 113 -0.66 1.67 -14.42
N CYS A 114 -1.26 0.54 -14.04
CA CYS A 114 -2.72 0.38 -14.01
C CYS A 114 -3.27 -0.24 -12.70
N HIS A 115 -2.46 -0.95 -11.92
CA HIS A 115 -2.87 -1.58 -10.67
C HIS A 115 -1.69 -1.73 -9.71
N SER A 116 -1.92 -2.09 -8.44
CA SER A 116 -0.82 -2.24 -7.48
C SER A 116 0.08 -3.44 -7.80
N LEU A 117 1.32 -3.39 -7.29
CA LEU A 117 2.27 -4.51 -7.39
C LEU A 117 1.78 -5.75 -6.64
N ALA A 118 1.00 -5.57 -5.56
CA ALA A 118 0.45 -6.66 -4.76
C ALA A 118 -0.37 -7.67 -5.59
N ILE A 119 -1.08 -7.21 -6.63
CA ILE A 119 -1.83 -8.11 -7.53
C ILE A 119 -0.87 -8.99 -8.35
N VAL A 120 0.28 -8.43 -8.76
CA VAL A 120 1.32 -9.14 -9.52
C VAL A 120 2.00 -10.18 -8.64
N GLU A 121 2.38 -9.79 -7.42
CA GLU A 121 3.01 -10.69 -6.45
C GLU A 121 2.10 -11.84 -6.05
N LYS A 122 0.80 -11.57 -5.85
CA LYS A 122 -0.20 -12.61 -5.62
C LYS A 122 -0.27 -13.59 -6.79
N ALA A 123 -0.30 -13.09 -8.03
CA ALA A 123 -0.33 -13.95 -9.22
C ALA A 123 0.92 -14.82 -9.36
N LEU A 124 2.09 -14.32 -8.96
CA LEU A 124 3.34 -15.07 -8.91
C LEU A 124 3.31 -16.15 -7.82
N ALA A 125 2.85 -15.81 -6.61
CA ALA A 125 2.73 -16.76 -5.49
C ALA A 125 1.73 -17.88 -5.79
N GLU A 126 0.66 -17.57 -6.52
CA GLU A 126 -0.33 -18.54 -7.01
C GLU A 126 0.15 -19.35 -8.22
N GLY A 127 1.35 -19.09 -8.75
CA GLY A 127 1.90 -19.78 -9.90
C GLY A 127 1.09 -19.59 -11.19
N ARG A 128 0.34 -18.48 -11.31
CA ARG A 128 -0.51 -18.21 -12.48
C ARG A 128 0.33 -18.10 -13.75
N SER A 129 -0.16 -18.63 -14.86
CA SER A 129 0.52 -18.52 -16.15
C SER A 129 0.50 -17.08 -16.68
N ILE A 130 1.62 -16.63 -17.25
CA ILE A 130 1.69 -15.31 -17.87
C ILE A 130 0.73 -15.18 -19.04
N GLU A 131 0.48 -16.27 -19.78
CA GLU A 131 -0.50 -16.32 -20.86
C GLU A 131 -1.91 -15.98 -20.36
N GLY A 132 -2.34 -16.61 -19.26
CA GLY A 132 -3.66 -16.38 -18.69
C GLY A 132 -3.81 -14.96 -18.17
N ILE A 133 -2.78 -14.43 -17.52
CA ILE A 133 -2.77 -13.06 -17.01
C ILE A 133 -2.82 -12.04 -18.15
N ILE A 134 -1.99 -12.20 -19.20
CA ILE A 134 -1.99 -11.31 -20.37
C ILE A 134 -3.37 -11.29 -21.03
N GLU A 135 -4.03 -12.45 -21.11
CA GLU A 135 -5.39 -12.53 -21.65
C GLU A 135 -6.39 -11.75 -20.78
N ASP A 136 -6.31 -11.88 -19.45
CA ASP A 136 -7.13 -11.08 -18.52
C ASP A 136 -6.87 -9.57 -18.66
N MET A 137 -5.61 -9.16 -18.85
CA MET A 137 -5.25 -7.76 -19.08
C MET A 137 -5.86 -7.24 -20.38
N ARG A 138 -5.80 -8.01 -21.47
CA ARG A 138 -6.41 -7.65 -22.76
C ARG A 138 -7.92 -7.52 -22.68
N LYS A 139 -8.60 -8.44 -21.99
CA LYS A 139 -10.05 -8.35 -21.72
C LYS A 139 -10.44 -7.07 -20.99
N ARG A 140 -9.52 -6.52 -20.20
CA ARG A 140 -9.67 -5.25 -19.46
C ARG A 140 -9.15 -4.03 -20.22
N GLY A 141 -8.79 -4.19 -21.49
CA GLY A 141 -8.40 -3.09 -22.38
C GLY A 141 -6.90 -2.82 -22.48
N ALA A 142 -6.03 -3.64 -21.88
CA ALA A 142 -4.58 -3.49 -22.05
C ALA A 142 -4.15 -3.87 -23.47
N ILE A 143 -3.34 -3.01 -24.09
CA ILE A 143 -2.71 -3.31 -25.39
C ILE A 143 -1.35 -3.95 -25.11
N ILE A 144 -1.26 -5.27 -25.27
CA ILE A 144 -0.02 -6.04 -25.09
C ILE A 144 0.39 -6.64 -26.44
N THR A 145 1.50 -6.17 -27.00
CA THR A 145 2.03 -6.66 -28.27
C THR A 145 2.68 -8.05 -28.12
N PRO A 146 2.91 -8.78 -29.22
CA PRO A 146 3.69 -10.02 -29.17
C PRO A 146 5.11 -9.83 -28.61
N ALA A 147 5.73 -8.66 -28.84
CA ALA A 147 7.04 -8.33 -28.30
C ALA A 147 6.98 -8.18 -26.77
N ASP A 148 5.97 -7.47 -26.26
CA ASP A 148 5.74 -7.33 -24.81
C ASP A 148 5.52 -8.69 -24.15
N LYS A 149 4.69 -9.54 -24.78
CA LYS A 149 4.44 -10.90 -24.29
C LYS A 149 5.73 -11.71 -24.19
N LYS A 150 6.62 -11.63 -25.18
CA LYS A 150 7.91 -12.33 -25.15
C LYS A 150 8.77 -11.87 -23.97
N VAL A 151 8.84 -10.56 -23.74
CA VAL A 151 9.62 -9.99 -22.62
C VAL A 151 9.03 -10.42 -21.28
N LEU A 152 7.73 -10.26 -21.09
CA LEU A 152 7.03 -10.64 -19.85
C LEU A 152 7.20 -12.13 -19.55
N GLY A 153 7.05 -12.99 -20.55
CA GLY A 153 7.18 -14.44 -20.36
C GLY A 153 8.61 -14.93 -20.14
N THR A 154 9.64 -14.15 -20.51
CA THR A 154 11.05 -14.53 -20.29
C THR A 154 11.39 -14.58 -18.80
N PHE A 155 10.75 -13.74 -17.98
CA PHE A 155 11.07 -13.59 -16.56
C PHE A 155 9.90 -13.97 -15.64
N TRP A 156 8.77 -14.41 -16.19
CA TRP A 156 7.61 -14.72 -15.37
C TRP A 156 7.78 -16.04 -14.60
N GLY A 157 7.65 -15.96 -13.27
CA GLY A 157 7.81 -17.11 -12.38
C GLY A 157 9.28 -17.51 -12.14
N GLU A 158 10.26 -16.91 -12.82
CA GLU A 158 11.68 -17.08 -12.50
C GLU A 158 12.19 -15.89 -11.67
N PRO A 159 13.00 -16.11 -10.61
CA PRO A 159 13.63 -17.37 -10.17
C PRO A 159 12.83 -18.12 -9.09
N LEU A 160 11.52 -17.89 -8.98
CA LEU A 160 10.63 -18.58 -8.01
C LEU A 160 10.37 -20.06 -8.35
N LYS A 161 10.73 -20.51 -9.56
CA LYS A 161 10.73 -21.93 -9.92
C LYS A 161 11.82 -22.64 -9.09
N VAL A 162 11.42 -23.25 -7.98
CA VAL A 162 12.22 -24.27 -7.30
C VAL A 162 12.51 -25.36 -8.34
N GLN A 163 13.78 -25.60 -8.67
CA GLN A 163 14.10 -26.69 -9.59
C GLN A 163 13.75 -28.02 -8.92
N PRO A 164 13.02 -28.94 -9.58
CA PRO A 164 12.91 -30.29 -9.09
C PRO A 164 14.28 -30.96 -9.21
N GLU A 165 14.74 -31.55 -8.10
CA GLU A 165 15.93 -32.41 -8.02
C GLU A 165 15.77 -33.69 -8.85
#